data_AF-A0A2G1BPF8-F1
#
_entry.id   AF-A0A2G1BPF8-F1
#
_cell.length_a   1.000
_cell.length_b   1.000
_cell.length_c   1.000
_cell.angle_alpha   90.00
_cell.angle_beta   90.00
_cell.angle_gamma   90.00
#
_symmetry.space_group_name_H-M   'P 1'
#
loop_
_entity.id
_entity.type
_entity.pdbx_description
1 polymer ?
#
loop_
_entity_poly.entity_id
_entity_poly.type
_entity_poly.pdbx_seq_one_letter_code
_entity_poly.pdbx_strand_id
1 'polypeptide(L)'
;MPKAQKTKPGIDAPPQTVLVLQGGGALGAYQGGVYEMLAEHGYHPDWVVGTSIGAINSALIAGNPPELRLARLQAFWHQVARA
;
A
#
# COMPACT_ATOMS: atom_id res chain seq x y z
N MET A 1 -20.55 3.62 -29.20
CA MET A 1 -19.15 3.24 -28.91
C MET A 1 -19.16 1.86 -28.25
N PRO A 2 -18.46 0.85 -28.77
CA PRO A 2 -18.41 -0.46 -28.12
C PRO A 2 -17.63 -0.34 -26.80
N LYS A 3 -18.18 -0.90 -25.73
CA LYS A 3 -17.51 -0.94 -24.41
C LYS A 3 -16.33 -1.91 -24.51
N ALA A 4 -15.14 -1.46 -24.11
CA ALA A 4 -13.97 -2.33 -24.04
C ALA A 4 -14.24 -3.49 -23.05
N GLN A 5 -14.21 -4.72 -23.57
CA GLN A 5 -14.33 -5.94 -22.77
C GLN A 5 -13.02 -6.09 -21.96
N LYS A 6 -13.07 -5.95 -20.63
CA LYS A 6 -11.92 -6.26 -19.79
C LYS A 6 -11.64 -7.76 -19.87
N THR A 7 -10.53 -8.14 -20.47
CA THR A 7 -10.07 -9.54 -20.52
C THR A 7 -9.63 -9.96 -19.11
N LYS A 8 -10.10 -11.13 -18.65
CA LYS A 8 -9.58 -11.73 -17.41
C LYS A 8 -8.11 -12.12 -17.66
N PRO A 9 -7.19 -11.91 -16.70
CA PRO A 9 -5.85 -12.45 -16.83
C PRO A 9 -5.93 -13.95 -17.12
N GLY A 10 -5.23 -14.39 -18.17
CA GLY A 10 -5.09 -15.82 -18.46
C GLY A 10 -4.37 -16.51 -17.30
N ILE A 11 -4.58 -17.81 -17.17
CA ILE A 11 -3.97 -18.66 -16.13
C ILE A 11 -2.42 -18.60 -16.18
N ASP A 12 -1.87 -18.16 -17.32
CA ASP A 12 -0.44 -18.03 -17.61
C ASP A 12 0.16 -16.64 -17.26
N ALA A 13 -0.63 -15.70 -16.72
CA ALA A 13 -0.11 -14.40 -16.29
C ALA A 13 0.82 -14.56 -15.07
N PRO A 14 1.90 -13.76 -14.94
CA PRO A 14 2.76 -13.81 -13.77
C PRO A 14 1.96 -13.49 -12.50
N PRO A 15 2.26 -14.15 -11.37
CA PRO A 15 1.56 -13.92 -10.12
C PRO A 15 1.72 -12.46 -9.68
N GLN A 16 0.61 -11.84 -9.25
CA GLN A 16 0.61 -10.49 -8.71
C GLN A 16 0.56 -10.54 -7.19
N THR A 17 1.40 -9.75 -6.55
CA THR A 17 1.39 -9.56 -5.10
C THR A 17 0.54 -8.34 -4.74
N VAL A 18 -0.50 -8.56 -3.94
CA VAL A 18 -1.41 -7.50 -3.50
C VAL A 18 -1.30 -7.32 -1.99
N LEU A 19 -0.93 -6.12 -1.55
CA LEU A 19 -0.94 -5.74 -0.15
C LEU A 19 -2.29 -5.14 0.22
N VAL A 20 -3.02 -5.77 1.15
CA VAL A 20 -4.35 -5.34 1.59
C VAL A 20 -4.29 -4.80 3.02
N LEU A 21 -4.60 -3.52 3.18
CA LEU A 21 -4.53 -2.79 4.44
C LEU A 21 -5.94 -2.48 4.96
N GLN A 22 -6.35 -3.18 6.00
CA GLN A 22 -7.66 -2.98 6.61
C GLN A 22 -7.74 -1.61 7.33
N GLY A 23 -8.96 -1.14 7.62
CA GLY A 23 -9.20 -0.04 8.56
C GLY A 23 -8.83 -0.43 10.01
N GLY A 24 -8.84 0.54 10.92
CA GLY A 24 -8.49 0.28 12.34
C GLY A 24 -7.97 1.47 13.15
N GLY A 25 -8.16 2.71 12.67
CA GLY A 25 -7.71 3.92 13.36
C GLY A 25 -6.20 3.92 13.63
N ALA A 26 -5.79 4.18 14.87
CA ALA A 26 -4.38 4.27 15.24
C ALA A 26 -3.56 2.98 15.01
N LEU A 27 -4.22 1.81 14.88
CA LEU A 27 -3.55 0.55 14.50
C LEU A 27 -2.91 0.61 13.11
N GLY A 28 -3.24 1.61 12.29
CA GLY A 28 -2.57 1.86 11.01
C GLY A 28 -1.07 2.11 11.14
N ALA A 29 -0.56 2.58 12.30
CA ALA A 29 0.87 2.77 12.52
C ALA A 29 1.63 1.46 12.45
N TYR A 30 1.04 0.38 12.98
CA TYR A 30 1.58 -0.96 12.91
C TYR A 30 1.72 -1.45 11.45
N GLN A 31 0.74 -1.13 10.60
CA GLN A 31 0.81 -1.46 9.16
C GLN A 31 2.01 -0.75 8.48
N GLY A 32 2.38 0.45 8.95
CA GLY A 32 3.58 1.15 8.49
C GLY A 32 4.86 0.37 8.78
N GLY A 33 5.00 -0.18 9.99
CA GLY A 33 6.13 -1.05 10.35
C GLY A 33 6.15 -2.38 9.60
N VAL A 34 4.97 -2.97 9.33
CA VAL A 34 4.88 -4.16 8.45
C VAL A 34 5.38 -3.83 7.04
N TYR A 35 5.00 -2.67 6.49
CA TYR A 35 5.46 -2.24 5.18
C TYR A 35 6.97 -1.98 5.15
N GLU A 36 7.53 -1.35 6.20
CA GLU A 36 8.97 -1.14 6.36
C GLU A 36 9.75 -2.46 6.23
N MET A 37 9.35 -3.46 7.02
CA MET A 37 9.98 -4.80 7.02
C MET A 37 9.94 -5.46 5.63
N LEU A 38 8.80 -5.36 4.94
CA LEU A 38 8.63 -5.88 3.58
C LEU A 38 9.55 -5.16 2.59
N ALA A 39 9.59 -3.82 2.63
CA ALA A 39 10.40 -3.02 1.74
C ALA A 39 11.90 -3.27 1.92
N GLU A 40 12.37 -3.42 3.18
CA GLU A 40 13.76 -3.77 3.50
C GLU A 40 14.18 -5.13 2.92
N HIS A 41 13.24 -6.05 2.76
CA HIS A 41 13.48 -7.39 2.17
C HIS A 41 13.21 -7.43 0.66
N GLY A 42 13.05 -6.26 0.01
CA GLY A 42 12.82 -6.17 -1.42
C GLY A 42 11.40 -6.57 -1.86
N TYR A 43 10.46 -6.73 -0.94
CA TYR A 43 9.06 -6.98 -1.27
C TYR A 43 8.37 -5.68 -1.66
N HIS A 44 8.10 -5.55 -2.96
CA HIS A 44 7.33 -4.44 -3.50
C HIS A 44 6.02 -4.97 -4.09
N PRO A 45 4.86 -4.66 -3.48
CA PRO A 45 3.58 -5.13 -3.98
C PRO A 45 3.25 -4.46 -5.31
N ASP A 46 2.66 -5.23 -6.24
CA ASP A 46 2.15 -4.71 -7.52
C ASP A 46 0.94 -3.81 -7.30
N TRP A 47 0.13 -4.14 -6.29
CA TRP A 47 -1.06 -3.40 -5.90
C TRP A 47 -1.12 -3.20 -4.40
N VAL A 48 -1.61 -2.03 -3.98
CA VAL A 48 -1.94 -1.76 -2.60
C VAL A 48 -3.39 -1.32 -2.52
N VAL A 49 -4.15 -2.01 -1.67
CA VAL A 49 -5.58 -1.74 -1.46
C VAL A 49 -5.77 -1.40 0.01
N GLY A 50 -6.51 -0.33 0.30
CA GLY A 50 -6.76 0.03 1.69
C GLY A 50 -8.13 0.63 1.95
N THR A 51 -8.60 0.50 3.19
CA THR A 51 -9.86 1.10 3.67
C THR A 51 -9.60 1.97 4.89
N SER A 52 -10.23 3.14 4.97
CA SER A 52 -10.06 4.10 6.09
C SER A 52 -8.56 4.44 6.29
N ILE A 53 -7.99 4.20 7.47
CA ILE A 53 -6.56 4.43 7.71
C ILE A 53 -5.65 3.62 6.79
N GLY A 54 -6.06 2.40 6.44
CA GLY A 54 -5.36 1.58 5.45
C GLY A 54 -5.35 2.26 4.08
N ALA A 55 -6.38 3.03 3.72
CA ALA A 55 -6.40 3.80 2.47
C ALA A 55 -5.36 4.93 2.46
N ILE A 56 -5.13 5.58 3.62
CA ILE A 56 -4.07 6.60 3.77
C ILE A 56 -2.70 5.96 3.57
N ASN A 57 -2.42 4.84 4.26
CA ASN A 57 -1.18 4.09 4.08
C ASN A 57 -1.01 3.66 2.61
N SER A 58 -2.06 3.12 1.97
CA SER A 58 -2.03 2.75 0.55
C SER A 58 -1.74 3.92 -0.36
N ALA A 59 -2.34 5.10 -0.11
CA ALA A 59 -2.08 6.30 -0.89
C ALA A 59 -0.63 6.79 -0.73
N LEU A 60 -0.06 6.73 0.47
CA LEU A 60 1.34 7.08 0.71
C LEU A 60 2.30 6.11 0.02
N ILE A 61 2.01 4.80 0.04
CA ILE A 61 2.82 3.78 -0.63
C ILE A 61 2.74 3.93 -2.15
N ALA A 62 1.53 3.99 -2.71
CA ALA A 62 1.34 4.04 -4.17
C ALA A 62 1.68 5.40 -4.78
N GLY A 63 1.47 6.49 -4.03
CA GLY A 63 1.65 7.86 -4.50
C GLY A 63 3.08 8.40 -4.40
N ASN A 64 4.04 7.62 -3.89
CA ASN A 64 5.45 8.02 -3.77
C ASN A 64 6.38 7.04 -4.49
N PRO A 65 7.52 7.52 -5.02
CA PRO A 65 8.53 6.64 -5.57
C PRO A 65 9.12 5.74 -4.45
N PRO A 66 9.56 4.50 -4.77
CA PRO A 66 9.95 3.48 -3.78
C PRO A 66 10.84 3.99 -2.64
N GLU A 67 11.85 4.78 -2.98
CA GLU A 67 12.84 5.35 -2.06
C GLU A 67 12.27 6.38 -1.07
N LEU A 68 11.08 6.92 -1.32
CA LEU A 68 10.42 7.90 -0.44
C LEU A 68 9.25 7.32 0.36
N ARG A 69 8.75 6.13 0.02
CA ARG A 69 7.51 5.58 0.61
C ARG A 69 7.59 5.46 2.13
N LEU A 70 8.69 4.90 2.64
CA LEU A 70 8.89 4.71 4.08
C LEU A 70 8.99 6.04 4.82
N ALA A 71 9.81 6.97 4.31
CA ALA A 71 9.97 8.29 4.91
C ALA A 71 8.63 9.05 4.99
N ARG A 72 7.77 8.91 3.97
CA ARG A 72 6.44 9.54 3.92
C ARG A 72 5.46 8.91 4.91
N LEU A 73 5.47 7.58 5.03
CA LEU A 73 4.69 6.86 6.05
C LEU A 73 5.10 7.28 7.46
N GLN A 74 6.40 7.28 7.76
CA GLN A 74 6.92 7.67 9.07
C GLN A 74 6.59 9.13 9.39
N ALA A 75 6.74 10.06 8.42
CA ALA A 75 6.40 11.46 8.62
C ALA A 75 4.91 11.65 8.98
N PHE A 76 4.01 10.96 8.27
CA PHE A 76 2.57 10.99 8.57
C PHE A 76 2.29 10.48 9.99
N TRP A 77 2.82 9.32 10.36
CA TRP A 77 2.56 8.72 11.67
C TRP A 77 3.17 9.52 12.84
N HIS A 78 4.35 10.13 12.64
CA HIS A 78 4.92 11.06 13.61
C HIS A 78 4.06 12.31 13.79
N GLN A 79 3.42 12.82 12.73
CA GLN A 79 2.50 13.95 12.84
C GLN A 79 1.24 13.55 13.61
N VAL A 80 0.66 12.39 13.31
CA VAL A 80 -0.53 11.87 14.01
C VAL A 80 -0.25 11.65 15.50
N ALA A 81 0.93 11.14 15.85
CA ALA A 81 1.31 10.89 17.26
C ALA A 81 1.50 12.17 18.10
N ARG A 82 1.58 13.35 17.46
CA ARG A 82 1.75 14.65 18.12
C ARG A 82 0.45 15.47 18.17
N ALA A 83 -0.61 15.00 17.52
CA ALA A 83 -1.93 15.63 17.51
C ALA A 83 -2.76 15.15 18.71
#